data_AF-A0A7X8CU47-F1
#
_entry.id   AF-A0A7X8CU47-F1
#
_cell.length_a   1.000
_cell.length_b   1.000
_cell.length_c   1.000
_cell.angle_alpha   90.00
_cell.angle_beta   90.00
_cell.angle_gamma   90.00
#
_symmetry.space_group_name_H-M   'P 1'
#
loop_
_entity.id
_entity.type
_entity.pdbx_description
1 polymer ?
#
loop_
_entity_poly.entity_id
_entity_poly.type
_entity_poly.pdbx_seq_one_letter_code
_entity_poly.pdbx_strand_id
1 'polypeptide(L)'
;VALAEDHYARTYGQAPAPPGAGIRERLERILDGSLARLEAFYGLPSRGPDTGGTAGLKARTMAARAAAMDRVFHSPARWKGMSPLERGLARRTAAEAFFLDRHQQLVDLGEYLDPAYAGSEGSETSPDRLIEIAQNLWDLANRLEGGDIASRCRDFRKDVVLRVGAPVDASRREGEGSRTAARRVLSDLHRAFEDLASKHSAQ
;
A
#
# COMPACT_ATOMS: atom_id res chain seq x y z
N VAL A 1 -17.12 -6.89 -0.98
CA VAL A 1 -16.25 -8.05 -0.65
C VAL A 1 -16.72 -9.32 -1.37
N ALA A 2 -17.95 -9.80 -1.20
CA ALA A 2 -18.44 -11.05 -1.84
C ALA A 2 -18.20 -11.12 -3.37
N LEU A 3 -18.53 -10.06 -4.12
CA LEU A 3 -18.28 -10.00 -5.57
C LEU A 3 -16.79 -10.17 -5.93
N ALA A 4 -15.90 -9.60 -5.12
CA ALA A 4 -14.46 -9.73 -5.31
C ALA A 4 -13.99 -11.16 -4.99
N GLU A 5 -14.47 -11.76 -3.90
CA GLU A 5 -14.15 -13.17 -3.59
C GLU A 5 -14.59 -14.11 -4.71
N ASP A 6 -15.83 -13.96 -5.19
CA ASP A 6 -16.36 -14.75 -6.30
C ASP A 6 -15.52 -14.60 -7.57
N HIS A 7 -15.13 -13.36 -7.89
CA HIS A 7 -14.24 -13.10 -9.01
C HIS A 7 -12.89 -13.79 -8.83
N TYR A 8 -12.24 -13.62 -7.67
CA TYR A 8 -10.92 -14.20 -7.42
C TYR A 8 -10.94 -15.72 -7.38
N ALA A 9 -12.01 -16.31 -6.87
CA ALA A 9 -12.22 -17.76 -6.89
C ALA A 9 -12.36 -18.27 -8.33
N ARG A 10 -13.22 -17.64 -9.15
CA ARG A 10 -13.45 -18.07 -10.54
C ARG A 10 -12.26 -17.84 -11.45
N THR A 11 -11.60 -16.69 -11.33
CA THR A 11 -10.53 -16.26 -12.25
C THR A 11 -9.19 -16.84 -11.86
N TYR A 12 -8.88 -16.91 -10.56
CA TYR A 12 -7.54 -17.25 -10.06
C TYR A 12 -7.51 -18.54 -9.24
N GLY A 13 -8.65 -19.22 -9.05
CA GLY A 13 -8.71 -20.45 -8.25
C GLY A 13 -8.48 -20.22 -6.76
N GLN A 14 -8.66 -18.99 -6.27
CA GLN A 14 -8.50 -18.68 -4.86
C GLN A 14 -9.60 -19.34 -4.04
N ALA A 15 -9.23 -20.05 -2.97
CA ALA A 15 -10.21 -20.66 -2.08
C ALA A 15 -11.08 -19.58 -1.39
N PRO A 16 -12.42 -19.74 -1.39
CA PRO A 16 -13.31 -18.80 -0.73
C PRO A 16 -13.01 -18.73 0.77
N ALA A 17 -13.50 -17.67 1.42
CA ALA A 17 -13.43 -17.59 2.86
C ALA A 17 -14.27 -18.69 3.54
N PRO A 18 -13.86 -19.18 4.72
CA PRO A 18 -14.65 -20.14 5.48
C PRO A 18 -16.08 -19.64 5.76
N PRO A 19 -17.07 -20.54 5.86
CA PRO A 19 -18.40 -20.17 6.35
C PRO A 19 -18.31 -19.52 7.73
N GLY A 20 -18.97 -18.37 7.90
CA GLY A 20 -18.93 -17.60 9.15
C GLY A 20 -17.74 -16.64 9.29
N ALA A 21 -16.83 -16.58 8.32
CA ALA A 21 -15.72 -15.63 8.33
C ALA A 21 -16.22 -14.18 8.36
N GLY A 22 -15.63 -13.39 9.26
CA GLY A 22 -15.91 -11.95 9.38
C GLY A 22 -15.42 -11.19 8.15
N ILE A 23 -15.93 -9.98 7.94
CA ILE A 23 -15.57 -9.17 6.76
C ILE A 23 -14.06 -8.84 6.67
N ARG A 24 -13.38 -8.72 7.83
CA ARG A 24 -11.92 -8.50 7.88
C ARG A 24 -11.15 -9.70 7.35
N GLU A 25 -11.44 -10.90 7.85
CA GLU A 25 -10.80 -12.14 7.40
C GLU A 25 -11.04 -12.38 5.89
N ARG A 26 -12.27 -12.14 5.44
CA ARG A 26 -12.65 -12.20 4.02
C ARG A 26 -11.82 -11.26 3.15
N LEU A 27 -11.67 -10.01 3.60
CA LEU A 27 -10.83 -9.03 2.93
C LEU A 27 -9.37 -9.49 2.91
N GLU A 28 -8.80 -9.88 4.05
CA GLU A 28 -7.41 -10.33 4.16
C GLU A 28 -7.09 -11.46 3.18
N ARG A 29 -8.00 -12.42 3.00
CA ARG A 29 -7.84 -13.47 1.99
C ARG A 29 -7.75 -12.91 0.57
N ILE A 30 -8.59 -11.94 0.21
CA ILE A 30 -8.51 -11.28 -1.11
C ILE A 30 -7.16 -10.57 -1.27
N LEU A 31 -6.69 -9.85 -0.23
CA LEU A 31 -5.40 -9.16 -0.28
C LEU A 31 -4.25 -10.16 -0.42
N ASP A 32 -4.28 -11.25 0.34
CA ASP A 32 -3.28 -12.32 0.27
C ASP A 32 -3.23 -12.96 -1.12
N GLY A 33 -4.39 -13.28 -1.69
CA GLY A 33 -4.46 -13.85 -3.03
C GLY A 33 -4.01 -12.88 -4.12
N SER A 34 -4.35 -11.59 -3.97
CA SER A 34 -3.84 -10.52 -4.84
C SER A 34 -2.32 -10.43 -4.77
N LEU A 35 -1.76 -10.43 -3.56
CA LEU A 35 -0.32 -10.34 -3.33
C LEU A 35 0.43 -11.57 -3.85
N ALA A 36 -0.15 -12.77 -3.70
CA ALA A 36 0.40 -14.00 -4.25
C ALA A 36 0.56 -13.96 -5.78
N ARG A 37 -0.29 -13.18 -6.49
CA ARG A 37 -0.12 -12.98 -7.94
C ARG A 37 1.13 -12.16 -8.26
N LEU A 38 1.39 -11.10 -7.49
CA LEU A 38 2.61 -10.31 -7.64
C LEU A 38 3.83 -11.16 -7.31
N GLU A 39 3.78 -11.90 -6.21
CA GLU A 39 4.88 -12.77 -5.77
C GLU A 39 5.22 -13.81 -6.84
N ALA A 40 4.21 -14.50 -7.39
CA ALA A 40 4.40 -15.46 -8.47
C ALA A 40 5.03 -14.83 -9.72
N PHE A 41 4.56 -13.65 -10.14
CA PHE A 41 5.11 -12.96 -11.30
C PHE A 41 6.56 -12.49 -11.08
N TYR A 42 6.86 -11.98 -9.90
CA TYR A 42 8.19 -11.48 -9.55
C TYR A 42 9.17 -12.58 -9.13
N GLY A 43 8.69 -13.82 -8.94
CA GLY A 43 9.51 -14.93 -8.45
C GLY A 43 9.87 -14.78 -6.97
N LEU A 44 9.03 -14.11 -6.20
CA LEU A 44 9.18 -13.96 -4.75
C LEU A 44 8.57 -15.17 -4.05
N PRO A 45 9.13 -15.60 -2.90
CA PRO A 45 8.54 -16.68 -2.13
C PRO A 45 7.18 -16.24 -1.56
N SER A 46 6.10 -16.88 -2.01
CA SER A 46 4.82 -16.74 -1.32
C SER A 46 4.91 -17.44 0.03
N ARG A 47 4.95 -16.65 1.11
CA ARG A 47 4.48 -17.15 2.39
C ARG A 47 2.97 -17.30 2.25
N GLY A 48 2.43 -18.49 2.51
CA GLY A 48 0.98 -18.68 2.61
C GLY A 48 0.36 -17.73 3.64
N PRO A 49 -0.97 -17.76 3.86
CA PRO A 49 -1.62 -16.89 4.84
C PRO A 49 -0.87 -16.96 6.18
N ASP A 50 -0.17 -15.88 6.51
CA ASP A 50 0.78 -15.83 7.62
C ASP A 50 -0.04 -15.81 8.91
N THR A 51 0.29 -16.65 9.89
CA THR A 51 -0.29 -16.58 11.25
C THR A 51 0.15 -15.34 12.03
N GLY A 52 0.77 -14.35 11.37
CA GLY A 52 1.41 -13.17 11.94
C GLY A 52 0.72 -11.82 11.68
N GLY A 53 -0.49 -11.83 11.11
CA GLY A 53 -1.31 -10.62 10.93
C GLY A 53 -0.77 -9.59 9.91
N THR A 54 -1.20 -8.33 10.05
CA THR A 54 -0.96 -7.22 9.10
C THR A 54 0.52 -6.88 8.85
N ALA A 55 1.41 -7.21 9.80
CA ALA A 55 2.85 -7.02 9.65
C ALA A 55 3.45 -7.88 8.52
N GLY A 56 2.88 -9.07 8.29
CA GLY A 56 3.30 -9.96 7.20
C GLY A 56 2.92 -9.41 5.83
N LEU A 57 1.68 -8.93 5.67
CA LEU A 57 1.18 -8.32 4.43
C LEU A 57 2.03 -7.12 4.02
N LYS A 58 2.28 -6.18 4.94
CA LYS A 58 3.07 -4.97 4.65
C LYS A 58 4.49 -5.28 4.16
N ALA A 59 5.18 -6.20 4.83
CA ALA A 59 6.53 -6.60 4.42
C ALA A 59 6.55 -7.24 3.03
N ARG A 60 5.58 -8.13 2.75
CA ARG A 60 5.42 -8.80 1.45
C ARG A 60 5.10 -7.79 0.34
N THR A 61 4.21 -6.83 0.60
CA THR A 61 3.88 -5.74 -0.33
C THR A 61 5.11 -4.90 -0.66
N MET A 62 5.91 -4.53 0.33
CA MET A 62 7.15 -3.78 0.11
C MET A 62 8.17 -4.57 -0.73
N ALA A 63 8.27 -5.89 -0.51
CA ALA A 63 9.12 -6.76 -1.33
C ALA A 63 8.63 -6.84 -2.79
N ALA A 64 7.32 -7.01 -3.00
CA ALA A 64 6.71 -6.98 -4.32
C ALA A 64 6.96 -5.64 -5.04
N ARG A 65 6.82 -4.52 -4.32
CA ARG A 65 7.09 -3.18 -4.85
C ARG A 65 8.55 -3.00 -5.26
N ALA A 66 9.49 -3.47 -4.45
CA ALA A 66 10.92 -3.43 -4.79
C ALA A 66 11.19 -4.24 -6.07
N ALA A 67 10.65 -5.45 -6.16
CA ALA A 67 10.80 -6.30 -7.35
C ALA A 67 10.17 -5.69 -8.61
N ALA A 68 9.04 -4.98 -8.46
CA ALA A 68 8.42 -4.23 -9.55
C ALA A 68 9.35 -3.14 -10.07
N MET A 69 10.02 -2.39 -9.18
CA MET A 69 10.98 -1.35 -9.59
C MET A 69 12.14 -1.93 -10.42
N ASP A 70 12.69 -3.07 -10.01
CA ASP A 70 13.81 -3.72 -10.72
C ASP A 70 13.43 -4.23 -12.12
N ARG A 71 12.15 -4.57 -12.32
CA ARG A 71 11.59 -5.09 -13.58
C ARG A 71 11.19 -3.98 -14.55
N VAL A 72 10.69 -2.86 -14.02
CA VAL A 72 10.19 -1.74 -14.83
C VAL A 72 11.29 -0.72 -15.13
N PHE A 73 12.15 -0.43 -14.15
CA PHE A 73 13.18 0.58 -14.29
C PHE A 73 14.55 -0.06 -14.53
N HIS A 74 15.17 0.31 -15.65
CA HIS A 74 16.52 -0.09 -15.98
C HIS A 74 17.45 1.12 -15.96
N SER A 75 18.65 0.96 -15.38
CA SER A 75 19.66 2.01 -15.46
C SER A 75 20.05 2.29 -16.92
N PRO A 76 20.48 3.52 -17.26
CA PRO A 76 20.89 3.85 -18.62
C PRO A 76 22.01 2.93 -19.16
N ALA A 77 22.93 2.51 -18.29
CA ALA A 77 24.00 1.58 -18.65
C ALA A 77 23.46 0.18 -19.02
N ARG A 78 22.56 -0.38 -18.19
CA ARG A 78 21.91 -1.66 -18.47
C ARG A 78 21.10 -1.60 -19.76
N TRP A 79 20.36 -0.51 -19.97
CA TRP A 79 19.54 -0.32 -21.16
C TRP A 79 20.35 -0.23 -22.45
N LYS A 80 21.50 0.45 -22.43
CA LYS A 80 22.41 0.54 -23.58
C LYS A 80 23.11 -0.79 -23.89
N GLY A 81 23.33 -1.62 -22.88
CA GLY A 81 23.94 -2.95 -23.04
C GLY A 81 23.00 -4.02 -23.61
N MET A 82 21.70 -3.78 -23.65
CA MET A 82 20.71 -4.73 -24.18
C MET A 82 20.65 -4.70 -25.72
N SER A 83 20.55 -5.87 -26.32
CA SER A 83 20.19 -6.06 -27.74
C SER A 83 18.77 -5.52 -28.05
N PRO A 84 18.42 -5.34 -29.33
CA PRO A 84 17.05 -4.98 -29.72
C PRO A 84 15.98 -5.96 -29.18
N LEU A 85 16.25 -7.26 -29.20
CA LEU A 85 15.32 -8.28 -28.71
C LEU A 85 15.13 -8.18 -27.19
N GLU A 86 16.22 -8.06 -26.42
CA GLU A 86 16.16 -7.92 -24.95
C GLU A 86 15.38 -6.68 -24.53
N ARG A 87 15.54 -5.55 -25.23
CA ARG A 87 14.74 -4.34 -24.98
C ARG A 87 13.26 -4.57 -25.26
N GLY A 88 12.93 -5.33 -26.31
CA GLY A 88 11.56 -5.73 -26.61
C GLY A 88 10.94 -6.57 -25.49
N LEU A 89 11.67 -7.56 -25.00
CA LEU A 89 11.25 -8.41 -23.87
C LEU A 89 11.09 -7.60 -22.58
N ALA A 90 12.05 -6.72 -22.26
CA ALA A 90 11.98 -5.85 -21.09
C ALA A 90 10.74 -4.94 -21.11
N ARG A 91 10.41 -4.34 -22.27
CA ARG A 91 9.19 -3.53 -22.44
C ARG A 91 7.92 -4.35 -22.23
N ARG A 92 7.88 -5.58 -22.73
CA ARG A 92 6.75 -6.48 -22.54
C ARG A 92 6.57 -6.81 -21.05
N THR A 93 7.64 -7.13 -20.34
CA THR A 93 7.59 -7.37 -18.90
C THR A 93 7.13 -6.12 -18.13
N ALA A 94 7.57 -4.93 -18.52
CA ALA A 94 7.10 -3.68 -17.91
C ALA A 94 5.59 -3.45 -18.16
N ALA A 95 5.08 -3.81 -19.34
CA ALA A 95 3.64 -3.74 -19.65
C ALA A 95 2.83 -4.75 -18.82
N GLU A 96 3.33 -5.97 -18.62
CA GLU A 96 2.70 -6.97 -17.74
C GLU A 96 2.70 -6.48 -16.28
N ALA A 97 3.81 -5.92 -15.81
CA ALA A 97 3.92 -5.32 -14.47
C ALA A 97 2.94 -4.15 -14.26
N PHE A 98 2.67 -3.34 -15.29
CA PHE A 98 1.70 -2.25 -15.23
C PHE A 98 0.28 -2.74 -14.87
N PHE A 99 -0.16 -3.87 -15.42
CA PHE A 99 -1.46 -4.45 -15.08
C PHE A 99 -1.45 -5.10 -13.69
N LEU A 100 -0.34 -5.75 -13.31
CA LEU A 100 -0.19 -6.34 -11.99
C LEU A 100 -0.17 -5.30 -10.87
N ASP A 101 0.24 -4.07 -11.15
CA ASP A 101 0.17 -2.95 -10.21
C ASP A 101 -1.27 -2.70 -9.72
N ARG A 102 -2.31 -3.09 -10.47
CA ARG A 102 -3.71 -3.03 -9.98
C ARG A 102 -3.93 -3.92 -8.77
N HIS A 103 -3.33 -5.11 -8.74
CA HIS A 103 -3.38 -5.97 -7.56
C HIS A 103 -2.59 -5.35 -6.40
N GLN A 104 -1.46 -4.67 -6.67
CA GLN A 104 -0.70 -3.97 -5.62
C GLN A 104 -1.52 -2.86 -4.97
N GLN A 105 -2.17 -2.03 -5.79
CA GLN A 105 -2.99 -0.91 -5.31
C GLN A 105 -4.16 -1.40 -4.46
N LEU A 106 -4.76 -2.55 -4.81
CA LEU A 106 -5.78 -3.19 -3.98
C LEU A 106 -5.24 -3.60 -2.61
N VAL A 107 -4.04 -4.19 -2.56
CA VAL A 107 -3.37 -4.58 -1.30
C VAL A 107 -3.03 -3.35 -0.46
N ASP A 108 -2.45 -2.30 -1.07
CA ASP A 108 -2.11 -1.03 -0.41
C ASP A 108 -3.35 -0.39 0.24
N LEU A 109 -4.49 -0.40 -0.45
CA LEU A 109 -5.74 0.15 0.10
C LEU A 109 -6.33 -0.73 1.21
N GLY A 110 -6.21 -2.05 1.08
CA GLY A 110 -6.74 -3.00 2.05
C GLY A 110 -6.16 -2.87 3.47
N GLU A 111 -4.97 -2.26 3.62
CA GLU A 111 -4.40 -1.91 4.94
C GLU A 111 -5.30 -0.91 5.70
N TYR A 112 -6.03 -0.05 5.00
CA TYR A 112 -6.89 0.99 5.59
C TYR A 112 -8.34 0.53 5.84
N LEU A 113 -8.67 -0.69 5.43
CA LEU A 113 -10.02 -1.24 5.55
C LEU A 113 -10.09 -2.18 6.75
N ASP A 114 -10.24 -1.59 7.93
CA ASP A 114 -10.52 -2.30 9.16
C ASP A 114 -11.94 -1.96 9.65
N PRO A 115 -12.86 -2.93 9.70
CA PRO A 115 -14.20 -2.73 10.26
C PRO A 115 -14.17 -2.21 11.70
N ALA A 116 -13.14 -2.56 12.48
CA ALA A 116 -12.99 -2.07 13.85
C ALA A 116 -12.77 -0.55 13.92
N TYR A 117 -12.38 0.09 12.80
CA TYR A 117 -12.23 1.55 12.72
C TYR A 117 -13.56 2.30 12.93
N ALA A 118 -14.69 1.66 12.61
CA ALA A 118 -16.01 2.21 12.89
C ALA A 118 -16.33 2.26 14.40
N GLY A 119 -15.55 1.59 15.25
CA GLY A 119 -15.83 1.42 16.67
C GLY A 119 -16.50 0.07 16.95
N SER A 120 -16.70 -0.23 18.23
CA SER A 120 -17.44 -1.43 18.64
C SER A 120 -18.91 -1.30 18.27
N GLU A 121 -19.56 -2.42 18.03
CA GLU A 121 -21.00 -2.46 17.78
C GLU A 121 -21.77 -1.74 18.90
N GLY A 122 -22.69 -0.86 18.53
CA GLY A 122 -23.46 -0.03 19.46
C GLY A 122 -22.74 1.20 20.03
N SER A 123 -21.47 1.46 19.64
CA SER A 123 -20.81 2.73 19.96
C SER A 123 -21.14 3.82 18.94
N GLU A 124 -21.16 5.08 19.39
CA GLU A 124 -21.33 6.22 18.50
C GLU A 124 -20.04 6.47 17.72
N THR A 125 -20.08 6.26 16.41
CA THR A 125 -18.97 6.60 15.50
C THR A 125 -19.05 8.08 15.14
N SER A 126 -17.93 8.81 15.23
CA SER A 126 -17.93 10.21 14.82
C SER A 126 -18.24 10.37 13.31
N PRO A 127 -18.92 11.46 12.90
CA PRO A 127 -19.21 11.72 11.49
C PRO A 127 -17.95 11.69 10.60
N ASP A 128 -16.84 12.22 11.09
CA ASP A 128 -15.56 12.24 10.35
C ASP A 128 -15.06 10.82 10.02
N ARG A 129 -15.15 9.89 10.99
CA ARG A 129 -14.76 8.50 10.76
C ARG A 129 -15.68 7.81 9.76
N LEU A 130 -16.99 8.06 9.82
CA LEU A 130 -17.94 7.51 8.86
C LEU A 130 -17.65 8.00 7.43
N ILE A 131 -17.32 9.29 7.28
CA ILE A 131 -16.91 9.87 5.99
C ILE A 131 -15.63 9.22 5.48
N GLU A 132 -14.63 9.02 6.34
CA GLU A 132 -13.37 8.36 5.96
C GLU A 132 -13.59 6.91 5.52
N ILE A 133 -14.41 6.15 6.26
CA ILE A 133 -14.78 4.78 5.88
C ILE A 133 -15.47 4.77 4.52
N ALA A 134 -16.43 5.67 4.29
CA ALA A 134 -17.12 5.78 3.02
C ALA A 134 -16.16 6.11 1.86
N GLN A 135 -15.19 7.01 2.08
CA GLN A 135 -14.15 7.32 1.09
C GLN A 135 -13.26 6.12 0.79
N ASN A 136 -12.81 5.37 1.81
CA ASN A 136 -11.97 4.20 1.61
C ASN A 136 -12.73 3.07 0.88
N LEU A 137 -14.03 2.89 1.15
CA LEU A 137 -14.88 1.94 0.44
C LEU A 137 -15.12 2.36 -1.01
N TRP A 138 -15.33 3.66 -1.27
CA TRP A 138 -15.41 4.19 -2.62
C TRP A 138 -14.11 3.95 -3.39
N ASP A 139 -12.97 4.24 -2.78
CA ASP A 139 -11.65 4.01 -3.38
C ASP A 139 -11.46 2.51 -3.70
N LEU A 140 -11.96 1.62 -2.85
CA LEU A 140 -11.88 0.18 -3.09
C LEU A 140 -12.65 -0.22 -4.34
N ALA A 141 -13.90 0.24 -4.46
CA ALA A 141 -14.71 0.00 -5.65
C ALA A 141 -14.01 0.56 -6.90
N ASN A 142 -13.50 1.79 -6.81
CA ASN A 142 -12.78 2.43 -7.90
C ASN A 142 -11.54 1.64 -8.36
N ARG A 143 -10.73 1.08 -7.44
CA ARG A 143 -9.59 0.22 -7.81
C ARG A 143 -10.00 -1.10 -8.43
N LEU A 144 -11.05 -1.73 -7.91
CA LEU A 144 -11.58 -2.98 -8.44
C LEU A 144 -12.14 -2.80 -9.87
N GLU A 145 -12.65 -1.61 -10.19
CA GLU A 145 -13.10 -1.23 -11.53
C GLU A 145 -11.96 -0.81 -12.48
N GLY A 146 -10.72 -0.78 -11.99
CA GLY A 146 -9.54 -0.40 -12.78
C GLY A 146 -9.22 1.10 -12.80
N GLY A 147 -9.93 1.90 -11.99
CA GLY A 147 -9.64 3.31 -11.76
C GLY A 147 -8.32 3.56 -11.04
N ASP A 148 -7.97 4.84 -10.89
CA ASP A 148 -6.75 5.28 -10.23
C ASP A 148 -6.94 6.44 -9.23
N ILE A 149 -5.84 7.07 -8.78
CA ILE A 149 -5.91 8.19 -7.81
C ILE A 149 -6.65 9.39 -8.41
N ALA A 150 -6.58 9.58 -9.73
CA ALA A 150 -7.25 10.69 -10.40
C ALA A 150 -8.77 10.55 -10.40
N SER A 151 -9.29 9.32 -10.32
CA SER A 151 -10.74 9.00 -10.25
C SER A 151 -11.32 8.95 -8.82
N ARG A 152 -10.55 9.37 -7.81
CA ARG A 152 -11.02 9.45 -6.42
C ARG A 152 -12.16 10.46 -6.25
N CYS A 153 -13.18 10.13 -5.45
CA CYS A 153 -14.28 11.04 -5.11
C CYS A 153 -13.75 12.33 -4.48
N ARG A 154 -14.26 13.48 -4.95
CA ARG A 154 -13.91 14.83 -4.48
C ARG A 154 -15.08 15.56 -3.82
N ASP A 155 -16.20 14.86 -3.62
CA ASP A 155 -17.44 15.47 -3.15
C ASP A 155 -17.39 15.87 -1.67
N PHE A 156 -16.42 15.34 -0.93
CA PHE A 156 -16.14 15.73 0.43
C PHE A 156 -15.19 16.91 0.47
N ARG A 157 -15.64 18.03 1.04
CA ARG A 157 -14.77 19.17 1.33
C ARG A 157 -13.70 18.73 2.33
N LYS A 158 -12.45 19.00 1.98
CA LYS A 158 -11.28 18.75 2.83
C LYS A 158 -10.66 20.11 3.13
N ASP A 159 -10.86 20.61 4.33
CA ASP A 159 -10.11 21.76 4.83
C ASP A 159 -8.78 21.23 5.36
N VAL A 160 -7.71 21.44 4.59
CA VAL A 160 -6.37 20.99 4.97
C VAL A 160 -5.58 22.15 5.53
N VAL A 161 -4.97 21.95 6.70
CA VAL A 161 -3.98 22.87 7.25
C VAL A 161 -2.60 22.32 6.93
N LEU A 162 -1.97 22.86 5.88
CA LEU A 162 -0.59 22.49 5.55
C LEU A 162 0.38 23.34 6.37
N ARG A 163 1.21 22.68 7.18
CA ARG A 163 2.29 23.32 7.94
C ARG A 163 3.61 22.73 7.50
N VAL A 164 4.56 23.61 7.19
CA VAL A 164 5.92 23.22 6.80
C VAL A 164 6.86 23.63 7.93
N GLY A 165 7.47 22.63 8.57
CA GLY A 165 8.49 22.85 9.60
C GLY A 165 9.85 23.24 9.00
N ALA A 166 10.81 23.53 9.87
CA ALA A 166 12.19 23.71 9.45
C ALA A 166 12.75 22.41 8.84
N PRO A 167 13.59 22.48 7.80
CA PRO A 167 14.22 21.30 7.22
C PRO A 167 15.13 20.60 8.26
N VAL A 168 15.14 19.28 8.23
CA VAL A 168 16.07 18.45 9.02
C VAL A 168 17.25 18.04 8.15
N ASP A 169 18.47 18.26 8.65
CA ASP A 169 19.68 17.84 7.95
C ASP A 169 19.88 16.31 8.01
N ALA A 170 19.63 15.67 6.87
CA ALA A 170 19.79 14.23 6.68
C ALA A 170 21.22 13.82 6.28
N SER A 171 22.15 14.78 6.16
CA SER A 171 23.53 14.49 5.82
C SER A 171 24.19 13.62 6.90
N ARG A 172 24.98 12.64 6.46
CA ARG A 172 25.79 11.82 7.36
C ARG A 172 26.95 12.64 7.87
N ARG A 173 27.16 12.66 9.18
CA ARG A 173 28.30 13.34 9.81
C ARG A 173 29.56 12.49 9.71
N GLU A 174 30.72 13.13 9.73
CA GLU A 174 32.01 12.43 9.73
C GLU A 174 32.10 11.49 10.94
N GLY A 175 32.57 10.25 10.72
CA GLY A 175 32.64 9.22 11.75
C GLY A 175 31.29 8.58 12.16
N GLU A 176 30.15 9.04 11.61
CA GLU A 176 28.83 8.53 11.99
C GLU A 176 28.46 7.25 11.21
N GLY A 177 28.18 6.17 11.94
CA GLY A 177 27.66 4.92 11.34
C GLY A 177 26.25 5.07 10.77
N SER A 178 25.89 4.25 9.77
CA SER A 178 24.58 4.36 9.07
C SER A 178 23.37 4.28 10.00
N ARG A 179 23.38 3.38 10.99
CA ARG A 179 22.28 3.24 11.94
C ARG A 179 22.20 4.43 12.89
N THR A 180 23.34 4.98 13.28
CA THR A 180 23.42 6.17 14.16
C THR A 180 22.86 7.39 13.44
N ALA A 181 23.26 7.61 12.19
CA ALA A 181 22.73 8.67 11.34
C ALA A 181 21.21 8.56 11.18
N ALA A 182 20.70 7.36 10.87
CA ALA A 182 19.26 7.13 10.73
C ALA A 182 18.49 7.44 12.02
N ARG A 183 18.98 6.96 13.18
CA ARG A 183 18.34 7.24 14.48
C ARG A 183 18.32 8.72 14.82
N ARG A 184 19.43 9.43 14.59
CA ARG A 184 19.50 10.88 14.82
C ARG A 184 18.49 11.62 13.95
N VAL A 185 18.48 11.37 12.64
CA VAL A 185 17.57 12.03 11.70
C VAL A 185 16.11 11.76 12.08
N LEU A 186 15.76 10.52 12.44
CA LEU A 186 14.43 10.18 12.93
C LEU A 186 14.07 10.92 14.23
N SER A 187 15.01 11.03 15.17
CA SER A 187 14.79 11.78 16.41
C SER A 187 14.62 13.28 16.17
N ASP A 188 15.42 13.87 15.27
CA ASP A 188 15.32 15.28 14.91
C ASP A 188 13.99 15.58 14.20
N LEU A 189 13.55 14.69 13.30
CA LEU A 189 12.24 14.75 12.65
C LEU A 189 11.09 14.65 13.66
N HIS A 190 11.16 13.71 14.59
CA HIS A 190 10.14 13.50 15.61
C HIS A 190 9.96 14.76 16.46
N ARG A 191 11.05 15.32 16.99
CA ARG A 191 11.02 16.56 17.77
C ARG A 191 10.45 17.73 16.96
N ALA A 192 10.93 17.92 15.73
CA ALA A 192 10.44 19.00 14.87
C ALA A 192 8.94 18.87 14.55
N PHE A 193 8.44 17.65 14.42
CA PHE A 193 7.01 17.37 14.23
C PHE A 193 6.18 17.72 15.47
N GLU A 194 6.61 17.30 16.67
CA GLU A 194 5.94 17.63 17.94
C GLU A 194 5.91 19.15 18.20
N ASP A 195 7.01 19.86 17.90
CA ASP A 195 7.09 21.33 17.99
C ASP A 195 6.11 22.02 17.04
N LEU A 196 5.88 21.45 15.84
CA LEU A 196 4.94 21.97 14.85
C LEU A 196 3.49 21.72 15.25
N ALA A 197 3.22 20.55 15.84
CA ALA A 197 1.91 20.12 16.31
C ALA A 197 1.46 20.88 17.56
N SER A 198 2.34 21.05 18.55
CA SER A 198 2.04 21.75 19.82
C SER A 198 1.65 23.22 19.64
N LYS A 199 2.20 23.90 18.63
CA LYS A 199 1.81 25.27 18.25
C LYS A 199 0.36 25.40 17.76
N HIS A 200 -0.36 24.28 17.59
CA HIS A 200 -1.78 24.28 17.23
C HIS A 200 -2.70 24.34 18.45
N SER A 201 -2.35 23.71 19.58
CA SER A 201 -3.24 23.53 20.73
C SER A 201 -3.44 24.80 21.59
N ALA A 202 -2.88 25.93 21.17
CA ALA A 202 -2.91 27.21 21.87
C ALA A 202 -3.71 28.31 21.12
N GLN A 203 -4.45 27.95 20.07
CA GLN A 203 -5.39 28.79 19.32
C GLN A 203 -6.77 28.17 19.37
#